data_AF-A0A1U8ITM3-F1
#
_entry.id   AF-A0A1U8ITM3-F1
#
_cell.length_a   1.000
_cell.length_b   1.000
_cell.length_c   1.000
_cell.angle_alpha   90.00
_cell.angle_beta   90.00
_cell.angle_gamma   90.00
#
_symmetry.space_group_name_H-M   'P 1'
#
loop_
_entity.id
_entity.type
_entity.pdbx_description
1 polymer ?
#
loop_
_entity_poly.entity_id
_entity_poly.type
_entity_poly.pdbx_seq_one_letter_code
_entity_poly.pdbx_strand_id
1 'polypeptide(L)'
;MESWEFFLTNLRKYVIRNDNICIISDREKGLIAAIRRSGVPWRSVYCIRHIASNFHKDYKNADWKRQVVAMAYELQPHIFLQRMIRLESGMEGQTNTSFRQWLGTMEPWQWAQSFDEGFCYGQMTTNLVEGINAVLLKTRHLPITSVFSATFYRLATLMPRMGQQQVDQIKAGHVFVEHVRDAMVVNRRLERSINVEKYSRRLETFRVTETISRRPGIPTRSYGVDLRNRRCECRRFETLHYPCAHVVAVCGGITVDWPPSKYGFPQP
;
A
#
# COMPACT_ATOMS: atom_id res chain seq x y z
N MET A 1 -11.46 15.99 -27.54
CA MET A 1 -11.09 14.96 -26.54
C MET A 1 -10.36 15.67 -25.41
N GLU A 2 -10.85 15.59 -24.17
CA GLU A 2 -10.14 16.16 -23.02
C GLU A 2 -8.73 15.53 -22.89
N SER A 3 -7.73 16.34 -22.51
CA SER A 3 -6.31 15.91 -22.42
C SER A 3 -6.11 14.58 -21.68
N TRP A 4 -6.82 14.40 -20.55
CA TRP A 4 -6.74 13.18 -19.76
C TRP A 4 -7.33 11.95 -20.42
N GLU A 5 -8.45 12.10 -21.15
CA GLU A 5 -9.11 10.98 -21.82
C GLU A 5 -8.26 10.48 -22.99
N PHE A 6 -7.68 11.41 -23.75
CA PHE A 6 -6.69 11.09 -24.77
C PHE A 6 -5.50 10.34 -24.15
N PHE A 7 -4.94 10.86 -23.04
CA PHE A 7 -3.80 10.24 -22.38
C PHE A 7 -4.10 8.81 -21.92
N LEU A 8 -5.20 8.59 -21.18
CA LEU A 8 -5.57 7.28 -20.65
C LEU A 8 -5.84 6.25 -21.76
N THR A 9 -6.53 6.68 -22.83
CA THR A 9 -6.82 5.82 -23.98
C THR A 9 -5.52 5.35 -24.66
N ASN A 10 -4.58 6.27 -24.90
CA ASN A 10 -3.29 5.94 -25.50
C ASN A 10 -2.41 5.12 -24.55
N LEU A 11 -2.45 5.41 -23.25
CA LEU A 11 -1.71 4.67 -22.24
C LEU A 11 -2.18 3.20 -22.20
N ARG A 12 -3.49 2.94 -22.23
CA ARG A 12 -4.06 1.59 -22.31
C ARG A 12 -3.70 0.89 -23.63
N LYS A 13 -3.72 1.62 -24.74
CA LYS A 13 -3.47 1.06 -26.07
C LYS A 13 -2.01 0.65 -26.28
N TYR A 14 -1.07 1.50 -25.85
CA TYR A 14 0.34 1.37 -26.25
C TYR A 14 1.28 0.93 -25.13
N VAL A 15 0.94 1.19 -23.87
CA VAL A 15 1.88 0.96 -22.74
C VAL A 15 1.36 -0.12 -21.80
N ILE A 16 0.11 -0.01 -21.36
CA ILE A 16 -0.45 -0.83 -20.29
C ILE A 16 -1.49 -1.79 -20.87
N ARG A 17 -1.09 -3.03 -21.10
CA ARG A 17 -1.97 -4.08 -21.63
C ARG A 17 -2.83 -4.77 -20.57
N ASN A 18 -2.45 -4.66 -19.30
CA ASN A 18 -3.11 -5.32 -18.18
C ASN A 18 -4.33 -4.49 -17.70
N ASP A 19 -5.37 -5.18 -17.26
CA ASP A 19 -6.58 -4.59 -16.68
C ASP A 19 -6.47 -4.42 -15.16
N ASN A 20 -5.62 -5.22 -14.51
CA ASN A 20 -5.36 -5.15 -13.08
C ASN A 20 -4.39 -4.01 -12.75
N ILE A 21 -4.86 -2.78 -12.91
CA ILE A 21 -4.09 -1.55 -12.69
C ILE A 21 -4.83 -0.66 -11.71
N CYS A 22 -4.07 -0.07 -10.79
CA CYS A 22 -4.56 0.92 -9.84
C CYS A 22 -3.91 2.28 -10.12
N ILE A 23 -4.74 3.31 -10.32
CA ILE A 23 -4.33 4.70 -10.41
C ILE A 23 -4.43 5.32 -9.01
N ILE A 24 -3.32 5.89 -8.53
CA ILE A 24 -3.28 6.72 -7.31
C ILE A 24 -3.19 8.19 -7.72
N SER A 25 -4.18 9.01 -7.38
CA SER A 25 -4.24 10.42 -7.78
C SER A 25 -4.66 11.38 -6.66
N ASP A 26 -4.58 12.68 -6.89
CA ASP A 26 -4.93 13.74 -5.93
C ASP A 26 -6.44 14.12 -5.92
N ARG A 27 -7.29 13.28 -6.53
CA ARG A 27 -8.75 13.50 -6.69
C ARG A 27 -9.10 14.67 -7.62
N GLU A 28 -8.25 14.99 -8.60
CA GLU A 28 -8.60 15.97 -9.63
C GLU A 28 -9.87 15.56 -10.39
N LYS A 29 -10.87 16.46 -10.46
CA LYS A 29 -12.18 16.19 -11.09
C LYS A 29 -12.04 15.80 -12.57
N GLY A 30 -11.12 16.44 -13.30
CA GLY A 30 -10.86 16.16 -14.71
C GLY A 30 -10.38 14.73 -14.93
N LEU A 31 -9.43 14.26 -14.11
CA LEU A 31 -8.92 12.89 -14.19
C LEU A 31 -10.00 11.86 -13.83
N ILE A 32 -10.79 12.10 -12.77
CA ILE A 32 -11.88 11.18 -12.38
C ILE A 32 -12.92 11.05 -13.50
N ALA A 33 -13.29 12.17 -14.14
CA ALA A 33 -14.21 12.16 -15.26
C ALA A 33 -13.61 11.43 -16.47
N ALA A 34 -12.32 11.66 -16.77
CA ALA A 34 -11.63 11.00 -17.86
C ALA A 34 -11.49 9.48 -17.67
N ILE A 35 -11.20 9.00 -16.45
CA ILE A 35 -11.17 7.56 -16.15
C ILE A 35 -12.53 6.93 -16.49
N ARG A 36 -13.62 7.54 -16.03
CA ARG A 36 -14.99 7.06 -16.30
C ARG A 36 -15.32 7.02 -17.80
N ARG A 37 -14.91 8.05 -18.57
CA ARG A 37 -15.20 8.14 -20.01
C ARG A 37 -14.30 7.26 -20.87
N SER A 38 -13.04 7.06 -20.47
CA SER A 38 -12.06 6.27 -21.22
C SER A 38 -12.39 4.78 -21.28
N GLY A 39 -13.29 4.29 -20.42
CA GLY A 39 -13.69 2.87 -20.37
C GLY A 39 -12.57 1.94 -19.91
N VAL A 40 -11.47 2.47 -19.37
CA VAL A 40 -10.40 1.62 -18.82
C VAL A 40 -10.92 0.86 -17.59
N PRO A 41 -10.62 -0.45 -17.45
CA PRO A 41 -11.08 -1.25 -16.32
C PRO A 41 -10.27 -1.01 -15.04
N TRP A 42 -9.46 0.06 -15.01
CA TRP A 42 -8.51 0.34 -13.95
C TRP A 42 -9.21 0.89 -12.71
N ARG A 43 -8.72 0.52 -11.52
CA ARG A 43 -9.17 1.12 -10.27
C ARG A 43 -8.57 2.50 -10.10
N SER A 44 -9.31 3.37 -9.40
CA SER A 44 -8.83 4.70 -9.03
C SER A 44 -8.98 4.91 -7.54
N VAL A 45 -7.84 5.10 -6.86
CA VAL A 45 -7.76 5.47 -5.45
C VAL A 45 -7.15 6.86 -5.30
N TYR A 46 -7.40 7.46 -4.16
CA TYR A 46 -6.95 8.80 -3.83
C TYR A 46 -5.74 8.72 -2.91
N CYS A 47 -4.74 9.54 -3.24
CA CYS A 47 -3.51 9.66 -2.52
C CYS A 47 -3.76 10.16 -1.08
N ILE A 48 -3.40 9.35 -0.08
CA ILE A 48 -3.63 9.68 1.33
C ILE A 48 -2.95 10.97 1.76
N ARG A 49 -1.81 11.33 1.14
CA ARG A 49 -1.14 12.60 1.41
C ARG A 49 -2.02 13.79 1.04
N HIS A 50 -2.68 13.73 -0.12
CA HIS A 50 -3.59 14.80 -0.57
C HIS A 50 -4.87 14.82 0.26
N ILE A 51 -5.45 13.66 0.58
CA ILE A 51 -6.60 13.57 1.51
C ILE A 51 -6.26 14.20 2.86
N ALA A 52 -5.14 13.81 3.46
CA ALA A 52 -4.70 14.34 4.75
C ALA A 52 -4.37 15.84 4.69
N SER A 53 -3.85 16.33 3.57
CA SER A 53 -3.61 17.76 3.35
C SER A 53 -4.93 18.54 3.27
N ASN A 54 -5.90 18.04 2.52
CA ASN A 54 -7.23 18.66 2.40
C ASN A 54 -7.96 18.64 3.75
N PHE A 55 -7.93 17.50 4.45
CA PHE A 55 -8.51 17.37 5.78
C PHE A 55 -7.90 18.38 6.77
N HIS A 56 -6.57 18.52 6.76
CA HIS A 56 -5.90 19.48 7.61
C HIS A 56 -6.18 20.94 7.21
N LYS A 57 -6.40 21.23 5.92
CA LYS A 57 -6.78 22.56 5.47
C LYS A 57 -8.13 22.99 6.05
N ASP A 58 -9.09 22.06 6.11
CA ASP A 58 -10.45 22.33 6.56
C ASP A 58 -10.56 22.38 8.09
N TYR A 59 -9.94 21.41 8.78
CA TYR A 59 -10.06 21.26 10.23
C TYR A 59 -8.88 21.82 11.04
N LYS A 60 -7.74 22.07 10.41
CA LYS A 60 -6.52 22.62 11.04
C LYS A 60 -6.01 21.85 12.27
N ASN A 61 -6.39 20.58 12.39
CA ASN A 61 -6.00 19.72 13.51
C ASN A 61 -4.95 18.69 13.05
N ALA A 62 -3.75 18.75 13.63
CA ALA A 62 -2.65 17.86 13.28
C ALA A 62 -2.86 16.42 13.78
N ASP A 63 -3.56 16.25 14.90
CA ASP A 63 -3.79 14.95 15.52
C ASP A 63 -4.83 14.16 14.75
N TRP A 64 -5.92 14.82 14.36
CA TRP A 64 -6.93 14.22 13.48
C TRP A 64 -6.34 13.87 12.12
N LYS A 65 -5.50 14.75 11.54
CA LYS A 65 -4.75 14.43 10.32
C LYS A 65 -3.93 13.15 10.48
N ARG A 66 -3.19 13.00 11.58
CA ARG A 66 -2.41 11.78 11.88
C ARG A 66 -3.32 10.55 11.98
N GLN A 67 -4.49 10.69 12.61
CA GLN A 67 -5.48 9.60 12.71
C GLN A 67 -6.03 9.20 11.35
N VAL A 68 -6.38 10.15 10.46
CA VAL A 68 -6.84 9.87 9.09
C VAL A 68 -5.79 9.09 8.29
N VAL A 69 -4.52 9.50 8.35
CA VAL A 69 -3.43 8.76 7.71
C VAL A 69 -3.30 7.35 8.30
N ALA A 70 -3.36 7.23 9.63
CA ALA A 70 -3.24 5.94 10.30
C ALA A 70 -4.44 5.01 10.01
N MET A 71 -5.63 5.55 9.74
CA MET A 71 -6.80 4.78 9.30
C MET A 71 -6.63 4.27 7.87
N ALA A 72 -6.12 5.09 6.96
CA ALA A 72 -5.94 4.70 5.56
C ALA A 72 -4.98 3.51 5.38
N TYR A 73 -3.98 3.39 6.24
CA TYR A 73 -3.03 2.26 6.28
C TYR A 73 -3.48 1.10 7.18
N GLU A 74 -4.66 1.19 7.82
CA GLU A 74 -5.19 0.07 8.58
C GLU A 74 -5.67 -1.01 7.60
N LEU A 75 -5.21 -2.24 7.83
CA LEU A 75 -5.51 -3.38 6.97
C LEU A 75 -6.75 -4.12 7.45
N GLN A 76 -7.07 -4.03 8.74
CA GLN A 76 -8.16 -4.77 9.35
C GLN A 76 -9.44 -3.92 9.42
N PRO A 77 -10.53 -4.31 8.70
CA PRO A 77 -11.74 -3.50 8.61
C PRO A 77 -12.37 -3.14 9.97
N HIS A 78 -12.36 -4.06 10.94
CA HIS A 78 -12.92 -3.78 12.26
C HIS A 78 -12.11 -2.73 13.04
N ILE A 79 -10.79 -2.71 12.88
CA ILE A 79 -9.95 -1.68 13.51
C ILE A 79 -10.13 -0.35 12.80
N PHE A 80 -10.25 -0.36 11.48
CA PHE A 80 -10.59 0.83 10.71
C PHE A 80 -11.89 1.46 11.24
N LEU A 81 -12.95 0.67 11.38
CA LEU A 81 -14.24 1.15 11.90
C LEU A 81 -14.13 1.69 13.34
N GLN A 82 -13.38 1.01 14.21
CA GLN A 82 -13.13 1.48 15.58
C GLN A 82 -12.41 2.84 15.59
N ARG A 83 -11.41 3.04 14.72
CA ARG A 83 -10.69 4.31 14.62
C ARG A 83 -11.58 5.41 14.05
N MET A 84 -12.44 5.09 13.09
CA MET A 84 -13.40 6.03 12.53
C MET A 84 -14.36 6.54 13.61
N ILE A 85 -14.94 5.64 14.41
CA ILE A 85 -15.83 6.01 15.52
C ILE A 85 -15.09 6.89 16.54
N ARG A 86 -13.86 6.52 16.92
CA ARG A 86 -13.07 7.32 17.87
C ARG A 86 -12.76 8.73 17.34
N LEU A 87 -12.45 8.85 16.05
CA LEU A 87 -12.23 10.16 15.43
C LEU A 87 -13.52 10.98 15.41
N GLU A 88 -14.65 10.37 15.05
CA GLU A 88 -15.97 11.03 15.04
C GLU A 88 -16.35 11.54 16.42
N SER A 89 -16.24 10.71 17.47
CA SER A 89 -16.47 11.14 18.86
C SER A 89 -15.51 12.24 19.29
N GLY A 90 -14.25 12.18 18.84
CA GLY A 90 -13.26 13.23 19.12
C GLY A 90 -13.51 14.55 18.39
N MET A 91 -14.34 14.55 17.33
CA MET A 91 -14.73 15.75 16.56
C MET A 91 -16.08 16.32 16.99
N GLU A 92 -16.86 15.56 17.76
CA GLU A 92 -18.18 15.96 18.24
C GLU A 92 -18.10 17.24 19.08
N GLY A 93 -18.98 18.20 18.79
CA GLY A 93 -18.99 19.52 19.42
C GLY A 93 -17.86 20.48 18.99
N GLN A 94 -16.87 20.01 18.20
CA GLN A 94 -15.76 20.85 17.71
C GLN A 94 -15.93 21.28 16.25
N THR A 95 -16.84 20.65 15.51
CA THR A 95 -17.03 20.89 14.07
C THR A 95 -18.50 20.81 13.65
N ASN A 96 -18.88 21.57 12.62
CA ASN A 96 -20.24 21.54 12.05
C ASN A 96 -20.44 20.41 11.02
N THR A 97 -19.36 19.69 10.67
CA THR A 97 -19.38 18.66 9.63
C THR A 97 -18.67 17.42 10.16
N SER A 98 -19.41 16.32 10.28
CA SER A 98 -18.86 15.05 10.75
C SER A 98 -17.81 14.50 9.78
N PHE A 99 -16.96 13.60 10.25
CA PHE A 99 -15.94 12.97 9.41
C PHE A 99 -16.55 12.25 8.19
N ARG A 100 -17.65 11.50 8.37
CA ARG A 100 -18.38 10.87 7.26
C ARG A 100 -18.95 11.87 6.26
N GLN A 101 -19.50 12.98 6.74
CA GLN A 101 -19.99 14.03 5.84
C GLN A 101 -18.84 14.66 5.05
N TRP A 102 -17.67 14.85 5.66
CA TRP A 102 -16.48 15.38 5.00
C TRP A 102 -15.91 14.45 3.92
N LEU A 103 -15.91 13.14 4.16
CA LEU A 103 -15.55 12.15 3.14
C LEU A 103 -16.45 12.28 1.89
N GLY A 104 -17.71 12.69 2.10
CA GLY A 104 -18.68 12.96 1.05
C GLY A 104 -18.94 11.70 0.22
N THR A 105 -18.75 11.78 -1.09
CA THR A 105 -18.95 10.66 -2.03
C THR A 105 -17.76 9.71 -2.14
N MET A 106 -16.78 9.82 -1.25
CA MET A 106 -15.60 8.96 -1.27
C MET A 106 -15.91 7.61 -0.63
N GLU A 107 -15.84 6.56 -1.44
CA GLU A 107 -16.01 5.19 -0.96
C GLU A 107 -14.78 4.72 -0.17
N PRO A 108 -14.93 3.87 0.86
CA PRO A 108 -13.79 3.41 1.68
C PRO A 108 -12.64 2.81 0.87
N TRP A 109 -12.92 2.02 -0.17
CA TRP A 109 -11.90 1.41 -1.03
C TRP A 109 -11.06 2.43 -1.81
N GLN A 110 -11.55 3.67 -1.97
CA GLN A 110 -10.83 4.73 -2.67
C GLN A 110 -9.74 5.37 -1.81
N TRP A 111 -9.67 5.10 -0.49
CA TRP A 111 -8.69 5.75 0.38
C TRP A 111 -8.19 4.92 1.56
N ALA A 112 -8.72 3.72 1.77
CA ALA A 112 -8.32 2.84 2.85
C ALA A 112 -7.95 1.44 2.35
N GLN A 113 -6.77 0.96 2.75
CA GLN A 113 -6.24 -0.34 2.34
C GLN A 113 -7.07 -1.53 2.82
N SER A 114 -7.80 -1.40 3.93
CA SER A 114 -8.67 -2.47 4.40
C SER A 114 -9.79 -2.82 3.40
N PHE A 115 -10.06 -1.95 2.42
CA PHE A 115 -11.13 -2.11 1.42
C PHE A 115 -10.61 -2.09 -0.02
N ASP A 116 -9.31 -1.97 -0.25
CA ASP A 116 -8.74 -1.88 -1.62
C ASP A 116 -8.58 -3.24 -2.31
N GLU A 117 -8.83 -4.34 -1.58
CA GLU A 117 -8.66 -5.73 -2.02
C GLU A 117 -7.22 -6.07 -2.47
N GLY A 118 -6.22 -5.33 -1.98
CA GLY A 118 -4.81 -5.51 -2.32
C GLY A 118 -4.38 -4.86 -3.63
N PHE A 119 -5.27 -4.13 -4.33
CA PHE A 119 -4.95 -3.53 -5.64
C PHE A 119 -3.85 -2.47 -5.58
N CYS A 120 -3.64 -1.84 -4.41
CA CYS A 120 -2.61 -0.82 -4.27
C CYS A 120 -1.28 -1.38 -3.74
N TYR A 121 -1.18 -2.68 -3.43
CA TYR A 121 0.04 -3.32 -2.91
C TYR A 121 0.63 -2.60 -1.68
N GLY A 122 -0.23 -2.01 -0.84
CA GLY A 122 0.19 -1.20 0.31
C GLY A 122 0.65 0.23 -0.02
N GLN A 123 0.62 0.66 -1.28
CA GLN A 123 0.95 2.02 -1.70
C GLN A 123 -0.28 2.92 -1.64
N MET A 124 -0.24 3.98 -0.84
CA MET A 124 -1.34 4.97 -0.77
C MET A 124 -0.87 6.38 -1.14
N THR A 125 0.38 6.51 -1.54
CA THR A 125 1.03 7.80 -1.82
C THR A 125 1.63 7.81 -3.21
N THR A 126 1.74 9.00 -3.81
CA THR A 126 2.43 9.18 -5.09
C THR A 126 3.92 9.49 -4.87
N ASN A 127 4.57 8.82 -3.90
CA ASN A 127 5.98 9.08 -3.57
C ASN A 127 6.91 8.85 -4.77
N LEU A 128 6.58 7.88 -5.64
CA LEU A 128 7.33 7.64 -6.87
C LEU A 128 7.26 8.85 -7.83
N VAL A 129 6.09 9.49 -7.90
CA VAL A 129 5.89 10.70 -8.71
C VAL A 129 6.67 11.88 -8.13
N GLU A 130 6.82 11.96 -6.81
CA GLU A 130 7.67 12.98 -6.16
C GLU A 130 9.15 12.79 -6.50
N GLY A 131 9.63 11.55 -6.59
CA GLY A 131 10.99 11.25 -7.05
C GLY A 131 11.23 11.74 -8.49
N ILE A 132 10.29 11.49 -9.39
CA ILE A 132 10.34 12.00 -10.77
C ILE A 132 10.23 13.53 -10.78
N ASN A 133 9.35 14.12 -9.98
CA ASN A 133 9.22 15.57 -9.88
C ASN A 133 10.51 16.22 -9.37
N ALA A 134 11.26 15.58 -8.47
CA ALA A 134 12.57 16.06 -8.04
C ALA A 134 13.58 16.07 -9.19
N VAL A 135 13.54 15.07 -10.08
CA VAL A 135 14.34 15.04 -11.32
C VAL A 135 13.97 16.20 -12.25
N LEU A 136 12.71 16.66 -12.26
CA LEU A 136 12.23 17.73 -13.13
C LEU A 136 12.27 19.13 -12.50
N LEU A 137 12.39 19.22 -11.17
CA LEU A 137 12.22 20.45 -10.41
C LEU A 137 13.15 21.58 -10.88
N LYS A 138 14.41 21.23 -11.18
CA LYS A 138 15.45 22.18 -11.59
C LYS A 138 15.34 22.62 -13.04
N THR A 139 14.49 21.99 -13.85
CA THR A 139 14.44 22.23 -15.30
C THR A 139 13.09 22.78 -15.76
N ARG A 140 12.06 22.77 -14.91
CA ARG A 140 10.68 23.20 -15.23
C ARG A 140 10.52 24.63 -15.77
N HIS A 141 11.49 25.50 -15.54
CA HIS A 141 11.47 26.90 -16.00
C HIS A 141 12.16 27.10 -17.36
N LEU A 142 12.74 26.03 -17.93
CA LEU A 142 13.46 26.08 -19.20
C LEU A 142 12.51 25.87 -20.39
N PRO A 143 12.94 26.22 -21.62
CA PRO A 143 12.20 25.87 -22.83
C PRO A 143 11.91 24.37 -22.92
N ILE A 144 10.82 24.01 -23.60
CA ILE A 144 10.32 22.64 -23.65
C ILE A 144 11.38 21.64 -24.16
N THR A 145 12.18 22.05 -25.14
CA THR A 145 13.29 21.26 -25.70
C THR A 145 14.39 20.98 -24.67
N SER A 146 14.69 21.95 -23.80
CA SER A 146 15.63 21.80 -22.70
C SER A 146 15.08 20.89 -21.60
N VAL A 147 13.79 20.98 -21.29
CA VAL A 147 13.12 20.05 -20.35
C VAL A 147 13.21 18.62 -20.88
N PHE A 148 12.87 18.38 -22.15
CA PHE A 148 12.96 17.05 -22.76
C PHE A 148 14.39 16.50 -22.72
N SER A 149 15.37 17.30 -23.17
CA SER A 149 16.77 16.89 -23.19
C SER A 149 17.28 16.56 -21.79
N ALA A 150 17.04 17.43 -20.81
CA ALA A 150 17.47 17.21 -19.44
C ALA A 150 16.79 15.99 -18.81
N THR A 151 15.50 15.78 -19.09
CA THR A 151 14.77 14.58 -18.63
C THR A 151 15.39 13.32 -19.23
N PHE A 152 15.62 13.31 -20.55
CA PHE A 152 16.23 12.19 -21.25
C PHE A 152 17.60 11.84 -20.66
N TYR A 153 18.52 12.79 -20.55
CA TYR A 153 19.87 12.52 -20.05
C TYR A 153 19.87 12.11 -18.57
N ARG A 154 19.02 12.71 -17.72
CA ARG A 154 18.91 12.30 -16.31
C ARG A 154 18.39 10.87 -16.20
N LEU A 155 17.35 10.50 -16.95
CA LEU A 155 16.81 9.14 -16.97
C LEU A 155 17.83 8.15 -17.56
N ALA A 156 18.52 8.52 -18.64
CA ALA A 156 19.56 7.69 -19.26
C ALA A 156 20.75 7.44 -18.31
N THR A 157 20.99 8.32 -17.33
CA THR A 157 22.02 8.10 -16.30
C THR A 157 21.47 7.35 -15.08
N LEU A 158 20.20 7.57 -14.72
CA LEU A 158 19.58 6.99 -13.53
C LEU A 158 19.18 5.52 -13.76
N MET A 159 18.55 5.22 -14.90
CA MET A 159 18.01 3.89 -15.21
C MET A 159 19.10 2.80 -15.24
N PRO A 160 20.28 2.99 -15.86
CA PRO A 160 21.34 1.99 -15.80
C PRO A 160 21.87 1.76 -14.39
N ARG A 161 21.98 2.81 -13.56
CA ARG A 161 22.42 2.68 -12.16
C ARG A 161 21.41 1.89 -11.34
N MET A 162 20.12 2.19 -11.47
CA MET A 162 19.06 1.44 -10.80
C MET A 162 18.99 -0.02 -11.29
N GLY A 163 19.16 -0.22 -12.61
CA GLY A 163 19.21 -1.56 -13.21
C GLY A 163 20.39 -2.38 -12.69
N GLN A 164 21.57 -1.78 -12.60
CA GLN A 164 22.76 -2.44 -12.06
C GLN A 164 22.57 -2.80 -10.59
N GLN A 165 22.05 -1.89 -9.77
CA GLN A 165 21.70 -2.19 -8.38
C GLN A 165 20.76 -3.40 -8.30
N GLN A 166 19.72 -3.47 -9.12
CA GLN A 166 18.80 -4.61 -9.11
C GLN A 166 19.50 -5.91 -9.54
N VAL A 167 20.37 -5.86 -10.55
CA VAL A 167 21.18 -7.02 -10.98
C VAL A 167 22.10 -7.51 -9.86
N ASP A 168 22.76 -6.60 -9.14
CA ASP A 168 23.65 -6.94 -8.04
C ASP A 168 22.88 -7.60 -6.89
N GLN A 169 21.66 -7.14 -6.61
CA GLN A 169 20.77 -7.78 -5.62
C GLN A 169 20.41 -9.21 -6.03
N ILE A 170 20.08 -9.43 -7.31
CA ILE A 170 19.79 -10.77 -7.84
C ILE A 170 21.02 -11.67 -7.76
N LYS A 171 22.21 -11.18 -8.16
CA LYS A 171 23.47 -11.92 -8.07
C LYS A 171 23.84 -12.29 -6.63
N ALA A 172 23.48 -11.46 -5.67
CA ALA A 172 23.64 -11.75 -4.23
C ALA A 172 22.61 -12.77 -3.69
N GLY A 173 21.73 -13.31 -4.54
CA GLY A 173 20.70 -14.28 -4.15
C GLY A 173 19.55 -13.66 -3.38
N HIS A 174 19.34 -12.34 -3.48
CA HIS A 174 18.23 -11.69 -2.81
C HIS A 174 16.92 -11.84 -3.58
N VAL A 175 16.01 -12.63 -3.02
CA VAL A 175 14.65 -12.83 -3.54
C VAL A 175 13.76 -11.58 -3.41
N PHE A 176 14.01 -10.77 -2.38
CA PHE A 176 13.20 -9.60 -2.07
C PHE A 176 14.03 -8.31 -2.13
N VAL A 177 13.37 -7.22 -2.50
CA VAL A 177 13.92 -5.86 -2.40
C VAL A 177 14.27 -5.52 -0.96
N GLU A 178 15.25 -4.64 -0.78
CA GLU A 178 15.82 -4.26 0.53
C GLU A 178 14.75 -3.91 1.57
N HIS A 179 13.78 -3.07 1.20
CA HIS A 179 12.68 -2.70 2.09
C HIS A 179 11.89 -3.90 2.65
N VAL A 180 11.63 -4.91 1.82
CA VAL A 180 10.93 -6.13 2.24
C VAL A 180 11.84 -7.01 3.09
N ARG A 181 13.15 -7.05 2.81
CA ARG A 181 14.12 -7.76 3.66
C ARG A 181 14.20 -7.15 5.05
N ASP A 182 14.23 -5.82 5.17
CA ASP A 182 14.21 -5.13 6.46
C ASP A 182 12.93 -5.46 7.25
N ALA A 183 11.78 -5.43 6.56
CA ALA A 183 10.51 -5.84 7.15
C ALA A 183 10.53 -7.31 7.60
N MET A 184 11.18 -8.20 6.85
CA MET A 184 11.36 -9.62 7.20
C MET A 184 12.24 -9.82 8.44
N VAL A 185 13.30 -9.02 8.61
CA VAL A 185 14.12 -9.02 9.83
C VAL A 185 13.27 -8.65 11.04
N VAL A 186 12.43 -7.62 10.92
CA VAL A 186 11.49 -7.23 11.97
C VAL A 186 10.48 -8.36 12.25
N ASN A 187 9.88 -8.93 11.21
CA ASN A 187 8.91 -10.03 11.35
C ASN A 187 9.49 -11.25 12.05
N ARG A 188 10.75 -11.60 11.78
CA ARG A 188 11.47 -12.70 12.44
C ARG A 188 11.80 -12.40 13.92
N ARG A 189 12.07 -11.15 14.27
CA ARG A 189 12.19 -10.77 15.69
C ARG A 189 10.85 -10.93 16.42
N LEU A 190 9.78 -10.56 15.74
CA LEU A 190 8.41 -10.58 16.26
C LEU A 190 7.83 -11.99 16.42
N GLU A 191 8.28 -12.96 15.62
CA GLU A 191 7.93 -14.39 15.76
C GLU A 191 8.07 -14.91 17.19
N ARG A 192 9.11 -14.49 17.92
CA ARG A 192 9.38 -14.95 19.31
C ARG A 192 8.28 -14.62 20.32
N SER A 193 7.36 -13.73 19.95
CA SER A 193 6.21 -13.29 20.76
C SER A 193 4.88 -13.82 20.21
N ILE A 194 4.93 -14.92 19.44
CA ILE A 194 3.77 -15.51 18.78
C ILE A 194 3.75 -17.00 19.09
N ASN A 195 2.68 -17.46 19.73
CA ASN A 195 2.41 -18.88 19.92
C ASN A 195 1.67 -19.42 18.70
N VAL A 196 2.07 -20.59 18.21
CA VAL A 196 1.47 -21.24 17.04
C VAL A 196 0.75 -22.51 17.46
N GLU A 197 -0.53 -22.60 17.13
CA GLU A 197 -1.37 -23.77 17.31
C GLU A 197 -1.76 -24.33 15.94
N LYS A 198 -1.51 -25.61 15.71
CA LYS A 198 -1.84 -26.26 14.45
C LYS A 198 -3.30 -26.69 14.45
N TYR A 199 -4.10 -26.14 13.54
CA TYR A 199 -5.52 -26.48 13.44
C TYR A 199 -5.76 -27.64 12.46
N SER A 200 -5.15 -27.60 11.26
CA SER A 200 -5.22 -28.70 10.30
C SER A 200 -3.93 -28.87 9.51
N ARG A 201 -3.31 -30.07 9.58
CA ARG A 201 -2.11 -30.38 8.77
C ARG A 201 -2.43 -30.42 7.28
N ARG A 202 -3.58 -30.99 6.91
CA ARG A 202 -3.97 -31.20 5.50
C ARG A 202 -4.35 -29.90 4.80
N LEU A 203 -4.94 -28.96 5.54
CA LEU A 203 -5.36 -27.67 5.00
C LEU A 203 -4.32 -26.56 5.18
N GLU A 204 -3.22 -26.85 5.88
CA GLU A 204 -2.16 -25.88 6.22
C GLU A 204 -2.72 -24.64 6.91
N THR A 205 -3.67 -24.88 7.83
CA THR A 205 -4.32 -23.84 8.64
C THR A 205 -3.85 -23.89 10.09
N PHE A 206 -3.59 -22.70 10.61
CA PHE A 206 -2.99 -22.47 11.92
C PHE A 206 -3.72 -21.35 12.65
N ARG A 207 -3.75 -21.43 13.98
CA ARG A 207 -4.13 -20.32 14.84
C ARG A 207 -2.85 -19.80 15.50
N VAL A 208 -2.62 -18.51 15.40
CA VAL A 208 -1.49 -17.86 16.08
C VAL A 208 -2.01 -16.91 17.12
N THR A 209 -1.36 -16.81 18.27
CA THR A 209 -1.75 -15.90 19.36
C THR A 209 -0.56 -15.04 19.73
N GLU A 210 -0.73 -13.72 19.65
CA GLU A 210 0.30 -12.76 20.09
C GLU A 210 0.38 -12.77 21.62
N THR A 211 1.57 -12.95 22.18
CA THR A 211 1.78 -12.98 23.64
C THR A 211 2.05 -11.61 24.25
N ILE A 212 2.43 -10.63 23.40
CA ILE A 212 2.67 -9.24 23.79
C ILE A 212 1.74 -8.35 22.98
N SER A 213 0.94 -7.51 23.65
CA SER A 213 0.14 -6.52 22.94
C SER A 213 1.04 -5.44 22.34
N ARG A 214 0.95 -5.30 21.01
CA ARG A 214 1.72 -4.31 20.24
C ARG A 214 1.02 -2.95 20.14
N ARG A 215 -0.22 -2.86 20.63
CA ARG A 215 -1.07 -1.68 20.51
C ARG A 215 -1.62 -1.33 21.89
N PRO A 216 -1.19 -0.23 22.52
CA PRO A 216 -1.68 0.18 23.83
C PRO A 216 -3.22 0.20 23.86
N GLY A 217 -3.82 -0.44 24.86
CA GLY A 217 -5.27 -0.52 25.02
C GLY A 217 -6.00 -1.50 24.10
N ILE A 218 -5.27 -2.40 23.40
CA ILE A 218 -5.88 -3.48 22.61
C ILE A 218 -5.46 -4.83 23.21
N PRO A 219 -6.41 -5.75 23.49
CA PRO A 219 -6.09 -7.10 23.96
C PRO A 219 -5.15 -7.82 23.00
N THR A 220 -4.38 -8.77 23.51
CA THR A 220 -3.69 -9.76 22.68
C THR A 220 -4.70 -10.49 21.81
N ARG A 221 -4.34 -10.73 20.54
CA ARG A 221 -5.26 -11.28 19.54
C ARG A 221 -4.73 -12.58 18.98
N SER A 222 -5.69 -13.44 18.63
CA SER A 222 -5.43 -14.62 17.82
C SER A 222 -5.80 -14.34 16.37
N TYR A 223 -5.06 -14.95 15.45
CA TYR A 223 -5.25 -14.82 14.02
C TYR A 223 -5.21 -16.20 13.36
N GLY A 224 -6.11 -16.43 12.43
CA GLY A 224 -6.03 -17.51 11.46
C GLY A 224 -4.94 -17.25 10.43
N VAL A 225 -4.15 -18.28 10.13
CA VAL A 225 -3.16 -18.30 9.04
C VAL A 225 -3.48 -19.48 8.14
N ASP A 226 -3.62 -19.22 6.85
CA ASP A 226 -3.82 -20.21 5.80
C ASP A 226 -2.65 -20.07 4.81
N LEU A 227 -1.66 -20.97 4.94
CA LEU A 227 -0.48 -20.92 4.08
C LEU A 227 -0.82 -21.28 2.63
N ARG A 228 -1.74 -22.24 2.44
CA ARG A 228 -2.11 -22.75 1.12
C ARG A 228 -2.72 -21.66 0.26
N ASN A 229 -3.61 -20.85 0.84
CA ASN A 229 -4.29 -19.75 0.14
C ASN A 229 -3.55 -18.40 0.28
N ARG A 230 -2.38 -18.38 0.92
CA ARG A 230 -1.60 -17.17 1.20
C ARG A 230 -2.37 -16.10 1.96
N ARG A 231 -3.15 -16.50 2.97
CA ARG A 231 -4.00 -15.58 3.75
C ARG A 231 -3.62 -15.55 5.21
N CYS A 232 -3.77 -14.38 5.80
CA CYS A 232 -3.70 -14.21 7.24
C CYS A 232 -4.75 -13.20 7.68
N GLU A 233 -5.42 -13.41 8.81
CA GLU A 233 -6.43 -12.48 9.30
C GLU A 233 -5.89 -11.08 9.68
N CYS A 234 -4.56 -10.93 9.79
CA CYS A 234 -3.91 -9.61 9.87
C CYS A 234 -3.84 -8.88 8.51
N ARG A 235 -4.19 -9.56 7.42
CA ARG A 235 -4.23 -9.14 6.01
C ARG A 235 -2.92 -8.67 5.39
N ARG A 236 -1.84 -8.58 6.16
CA ARG A 236 -0.52 -8.22 5.62
C ARG A 236 -0.03 -9.20 4.56
N PHE A 237 -0.32 -10.49 4.71
CA PHE A 237 0.17 -11.51 3.78
C PHE A 237 -0.47 -11.36 2.39
N GLU A 238 -1.80 -11.19 2.33
CA GLU A 238 -2.49 -10.95 1.06
C GLU A 238 -2.25 -9.55 0.48
N THR A 239 -2.23 -8.49 1.30
CA THR A 239 -2.13 -7.10 0.81
C THR A 239 -0.72 -6.70 0.41
N LEU A 240 0.30 -7.13 1.16
CA LEU A 240 1.69 -6.73 0.92
C LEU A 240 2.46 -7.76 0.10
N HIS A 241 1.86 -8.94 -0.14
CA HIS A 241 2.43 -10.03 -0.93
C HIS A 241 3.75 -10.62 -0.42
N TYR A 242 4.11 -10.33 0.85
CA TYR A 242 5.21 -10.98 1.57
C TYR A 242 4.74 -11.41 2.98
N PRO A 243 5.42 -12.35 3.65
CA PRO A 243 4.98 -12.86 4.95
C PRO A 243 4.92 -11.79 6.01
N CYS A 244 3.86 -11.82 6.81
CA CYS A 244 3.84 -11.15 8.09
C CYS A 244 4.50 -11.99 9.18
N ALA A 245 4.72 -11.39 10.36
CA ALA A 245 5.26 -12.10 11.53
C ALA A 245 4.49 -13.39 11.88
N HIS A 246 3.17 -13.41 11.67
CA HIS A 246 2.34 -14.62 11.90
C HIS A 246 2.72 -15.76 10.97
N VAL A 247 2.89 -15.48 9.68
CA VAL A 247 3.30 -16.48 8.68
C VAL A 247 4.73 -16.95 8.94
N VAL A 248 5.63 -16.04 9.30
CA VAL A 248 7.01 -16.38 9.67
C VAL A 248 7.03 -17.34 10.87
N ALA A 249 6.26 -17.04 11.92
CA ALA A 249 6.16 -17.90 13.10
C ALA A 249 5.60 -19.28 12.77
N VAL A 250 4.56 -19.36 11.94
CA VAL A 250 4.02 -20.64 11.48
C VAL A 250 5.10 -21.44 10.75
N CYS A 251 5.81 -20.84 9.79
CA CYS A 251 6.86 -21.51 9.02
C CYS A 251 8.02 -22.01 9.90
N GLY A 252 8.45 -21.20 10.88
CA GLY A 252 9.49 -21.60 11.84
C GLY A 252 9.08 -22.80 12.70
N GLY A 253 7.81 -22.86 13.11
CA GLY A 253 7.26 -23.96 13.91
C GLY A 253 7.02 -25.28 13.16
N ILE A 254 7.01 -25.27 11.82
CA ILE A 254 6.76 -26.47 11.00
C ILE A 254 7.98 -26.94 10.20
N THR A 255 9.18 -26.40 10.49
CA THR A 255 10.44 -26.70 9.76
C THR A 255 10.26 -26.66 8.23
N VAL A 256 9.63 -25.58 7.73
CA VAL A 256 9.58 -25.31 6.29
C VAL A 256 10.62 -24.24 5.99
N ASP A 257 11.59 -24.57 5.14
CA ASP A 257 12.62 -23.64 4.70
C ASP A 257 12.00 -22.40 4.04
N TRP A 258 12.47 -21.23 4.45
CA TRP A 258 11.98 -19.94 3.99
C TRP A 258 13.01 -19.28 3.05
N PRO A 259 12.63 -18.78 1.86
CA PRO A 259 11.28 -18.71 1.28
C PRO A 259 10.82 -20.03 0.61
N PRO A 260 9.61 -20.54 0.90
CA PRO A 260 9.15 -21.80 0.33
C PRO A 260 8.61 -21.55 -1.08
N SER A 261 9.27 -22.13 -2.07
CA SER A 261 8.83 -22.11 -3.48
C SER A 261 7.39 -22.62 -3.67
N LYS A 262 6.96 -23.54 -2.79
CA LYS A 262 5.60 -24.10 -2.73
C LYS A 262 4.49 -23.04 -2.64
N TYR A 263 4.76 -21.87 -2.06
CA TYR A 263 3.75 -20.81 -1.89
C TYR A 263 3.89 -19.66 -2.90
N GLY A 264 4.55 -19.93 -4.04
CA GLY A 264 4.66 -18.96 -5.13
C GLY A 264 5.60 -17.80 -4.81
N PHE A 265 6.57 -18.00 -3.92
CA PHE A 265 7.67 -17.08 -3.73
C PHE A 265 8.77 -17.34 -4.77
N PRO A 266 9.39 -16.29 -5.33
CA PRO A 266 10.50 -16.47 -6.25
C PRO A 266 11.65 -17.24 -5.55
N GLN A 267 12.27 -18.17 -6.27
CA GLN A 267 13.56 -18.74 -5.88
C GLN A 267 14.68 -17.76 -6.27
N PRO A 268 15.79 -17.69 -5.52
CA PRO A 268 16.96 -16.94 -5.96
C PRO A 268 17.55 -17.47 -7.28
#